data_AF-A0A965X6G3-F1
#
_entry.id   AF-A0A965X6G3-F1
#
_cell.length_a   1.000
_cell.length_b   1.000
_cell.length_c   1.000
_cell.angle_alpha   90.00
_cell.angle_beta   90.00
_cell.angle_gamma   90.00
#
_symmetry.space_group_name_H-M   'P 1'
#
loop_
_entity.id
_entity.type
_entity.pdbx_description
1 polymer ?
#
loop_
_entity_poly.entity_id
_entity_poly.type
_entity_poly.pdbx_seq_one_letter_code
_entity_poly.pdbx_strand_id
1 'polypeptide(L)'
;MKAANFKREHFRNGRGFSQEDFHGYIQASENLIKSMYTKYLPCVAGGILLSFLFSKGMGGFVGNILAVLCIFSGLIAGGIFSMQASKAVKAYAARLGITKADVAQARQHIKNGTVAWQGDATASAEAATGADRMETPACMEAICLEPQPIEAPALPVLSENPGRAVWAAGFMVAAWLLLLVLQSIFGPQTTFNGHALFFSAAALLGAGVYMLARPARRIKCIGAGAGAVFVLLYTLSIAVSQNQRIYVQKVTLGALFGFLSLPFPRLFAWVFFSAALTLLLSWRVSLLSKTGSEKRRMRLCALCAAGVYLVCSLIRVGLNTRMVFPRMDFPSLFSTFSGSFFDAICLFLVCMAVYALCNMPVDRVKLCGLGLVWAWFATAGMAVSLIAAISAGTNRSSMITYTAQFILAISGLGGYILLLCKRRVGLYAILLGVGIMLGAQFCTALAGVLYGADRYVLPLVSYALGALNPFFAYLAVRAVSKDAVGASSTAVVKHKTSAFQKAAAVLCLAGCIIGILFPMVTMLNGAEFVGGMAIYMAIGITFGVLGGVLLLRQRSTQKAYGKGMRVLGCFAFGFSAVFLLLSIVGIVVNTLLR
;
A
#
# COMPACT_ATOMS: atom_id res chain seq x y z
N MET A 1 -13.27 -22.71 -2.42
CA MET A 1 -14.41 -23.53 -1.99
C MET A 1 -15.65 -22.65 -2.01
N LYS A 2 -16.75 -23.16 -2.57
CA LYS A 2 -18.04 -22.47 -2.56
C LYS A 2 -18.65 -22.56 -1.15
N ALA A 3 -19.42 -21.56 -0.74
CA ALA A 3 -20.12 -21.59 0.54
C ALA A 3 -21.12 -22.76 0.61
N ALA A 4 -21.72 -23.13 -0.53
CA ALA A 4 -22.58 -24.31 -0.69
C ALA A 4 -22.02 -25.63 -0.14
N ASN A 5 -20.69 -25.76 -0.09
CA ASN A 5 -20.03 -27.00 0.32
C ASN A 5 -19.97 -27.15 1.85
N PHE A 6 -20.35 -26.11 2.62
CA PHE A 6 -20.41 -26.22 4.07
C PHE A 6 -21.68 -26.95 4.49
N LYS A 7 -21.50 -28.00 5.27
CA LYS A 7 -22.55 -28.70 6.00
C LYS A 7 -22.38 -28.45 7.50
N ARG A 8 -23.44 -28.64 8.28
CA ARG A 8 -23.42 -28.49 9.75
C ARG A 8 -22.36 -29.37 10.40
N GLU A 9 -22.16 -30.57 9.88
CA GLU A 9 -21.16 -31.55 10.32
C GLU A 9 -19.70 -31.08 10.22
N HIS A 10 -19.42 -30.03 9.44
CA HIS A 10 -18.07 -29.46 9.36
C HIS A 10 -17.77 -28.47 10.50
N PHE A 11 -18.76 -28.13 11.33
CA PHE A 11 -18.60 -27.21 12.46
C PHE A 11 -18.74 -27.97 13.78
N ARG A 12 -17.84 -27.74 14.72
CA ARG A 12 -17.86 -28.39 16.05
C ARG A 12 -19.20 -28.16 16.77
N ASN A 13 -19.68 -26.92 16.79
CA ASN A 13 -20.97 -26.54 17.37
C ASN A 13 -22.16 -26.77 16.42
N GLY A 14 -21.93 -27.43 15.27
CA GLY A 14 -22.91 -27.55 14.21
C GLY A 14 -24.21 -28.26 14.59
N ARG A 15 -24.17 -29.14 15.61
CA ARG A 15 -25.36 -29.81 16.14
C ARG A 15 -26.36 -28.84 16.78
N GLY A 16 -25.87 -27.74 17.38
CA GLY A 16 -26.71 -26.70 17.98
C GLY A 16 -27.21 -25.63 17.02
N PHE A 17 -26.77 -25.65 15.75
CA PHE A 17 -27.20 -24.64 14.77
C PHE A 17 -28.66 -24.84 14.37
N SER A 18 -29.48 -23.80 14.45
CA SER A 18 -30.80 -23.84 13.81
C SER A 18 -30.63 -24.14 12.32
N GLN A 19 -31.39 -25.09 11.80
CA GLN A 19 -31.32 -25.49 10.39
C GLN A 19 -31.71 -24.32 9.47
N GLU A 20 -32.69 -23.52 9.90
CA GLU A 20 -33.14 -22.32 9.20
C GLU A 20 -32.04 -21.25 9.15
N ASP A 21 -31.43 -20.91 10.29
CA ASP A 21 -30.36 -19.91 10.33
C ASP A 21 -29.11 -20.38 9.56
N PHE A 22 -28.79 -21.68 9.61
CA PHE A 22 -27.67 -22.23 8.85
C PHE A 22 -27.93 -22.19 7.35
N HIS A 23 -29.14 -22.53 6.89
CA HIS A 23 -29.50 -22.40 5.49
C HIS A 23 -29.46 -20.92 5.05
N GLY A 24 -29.99 -20.01 5.87
CA GLY A 24 -29.90 -18.56 5.67
C GLY A 24 -28.45 -18.05 5.57
N TYR A 25 -27.54 -18.57 6.39
CA TYR A 25 -26.11 -18.27 6.32
C TYR A 25 -25.48 -18.70 4.98
N ILE A 26 -25.79 -19.91 4.50
CA ILE A 26 -25.29 -20.43 3.22
C ILE A 26 -25.81 -19.58 2.07
N GLN A 27 -27.13 -19.33 2.03
CA GLN A 27 -27.77 -18.52 1.00
C GLN A 27 -27.26 -17.07 0.99
N ALA A 28 -27.09 -16.46 2.16
CA ALA A 28 -26.50 -15.12 2.27
C ALA A 28 -25.04 -15.09 1.78
N SER A 29 -24.27 -16.14 2.05
CA SER A 29 -22.88 -16.26 1.60
C SER A 29 -22.78 -16.43 0.08
N GLU A 30 -23.69 -17.18 -0.53
CA GLU A 30 -23.80 -17.28 -1.99
C GLU A 30 -24.25 -15.95 -2.61
N ASN A 31 -25.25 -15.31 -2.02
CA ASN A 31 -25.73 -13.99 -2.44
C ASN A 31 -24.63 -12.93 -2.34
N LEU A 32 -23.71 -13.02 -1.38
CA LEU A 32 -22.53 -12.15 -1.30
C LEU A 32 -21.59 -12.34 -2.49
N ILE A 33 -21.32 -13.59 -2.87
CA ILE A 33 -20.50 -13.90 -4.06
C ILE A 33 -21.23 -13.43 -5.32
N LYS A 34 -22.51 -13.77 -5.46
CA LYS A 34 -23.35 -13.35 -6.60
C LYS A 34 -23.38 -11.84 -6.73
N SER A 35 -23.60 -11.10 -5.64
CA SER A 35 -23.58 -9.63 -5.58
C SER A 35 -22.24 -9.03 -6.04
N MET A 36 -21.12 -9.70 -5.75
CA MET A 36 -19.81 -9.27 -6.25
C MET A 36 -19.74 -9.30 -7.78
N TYR A 37 -20.34 -10.30 -8.41
CA TYR A 37 -20.36 -10.45 -9.87
C TYR A 37 -21.49 -9.68 -10.55
N THR A 38 -22.68 -9.59 -9.94
CA THR A 38 -23.87 -9.00 -10.56
C THR A 38 -24.09 -7.53 -10.22
N LYS A 39 -23.47 -7.03 -9.14
CA LYS A 39 -23.62 -5.63 -8.71
C LYS A 39 -22.28 -4.91 -8.68
N TYR A 40 -21.29 -5.41 -7.95
CA TYR A 40 -20.01 -4.72 -7.79
C TYR A 40 -19.26 -4.56 -9.12
N LEU A 41 -19.03 -5.66 -9.83
CA LEU A 41 -18.32 -5.65 -11.12
C LEU A 41 -19.03 -4.77 -12.17
N PRO A 42 -20.36 -4.88 -12.37
CA PRO A 42 -21.09 -4.00 -13.28
C PRO A 42 -21.08 -2.52 -12.89
N CYS A 43 -21.15 -2.18 -11.59
CA CYS A 43 -21.01 -0.79 -11.16
C CYS A 43 -19.62 -0.22 -11.47
N VAL A 44 -18.56 -1.00 -11.25
CA VAL A 44 -17.18 -0.59 -11.58
C VAL A 44 -17.00 -0.47 -13.10
N ALA A 45 -17.48 -1.47 -13.86
CA ALA A 45 -17.43 -1.46 -15.33
C ALA A 45 -18.25 -0.30 -15.91
N GLY A 46 -19.44 -0.02 -15.37
CA GLY A 46 -20.28 1.10 -15.74
C GLY A 46 -19.62 2.44 -15.44
N GLY A 47 -18.97 2.59 -14.28
CA GLY A 47 -18.19 3.78 -13.95
C GLY A 47 -17.02 4.01 -14.93
N ILE A 48 -16.37 2.94 -15.39
CA ILE A 48 -15.30 2.99 -16.40
C ILE A 48 -15.87 3.30 -17.80
N LEU A 49 -16.99 2.70 -18.19
CA LEU A 49 -17.61 2.97 -19.49
C LEU A 49 -18.13 4.41 -19.59
N LEU A 50 -18.82 4.88 -18.55
CA LEU A 50 -19.25 6.29 -18.44
C LEU A 50 -18.06 7.23 -18.45
N SER A 51 -16.92 6.83 -17.86
CA SER A 51 -15.73 7.68 -17.89
C SER A 51 -15.16 7.86 -19.29
N PHE A 52 -15.14 6.80 -20.10
CA PHE A 52 -14.79 6.93 -21.52
C PHE A 52 -15.78 7.80 -22.28
N LEU A 53 -17.07 7.70 -21.98
CA LEU A 53 -18.12 8.47 -22.65
C LEU A 53 -18.01 9.96 -22.33
N PHE A 54 -17.77 10.34 -21.07
CA PHE A 54 -17.56 11.74 -20.68
C PHE A 54 -16.20 12.30 -21.15
N SER A 55 -15.14 11.49 -21.09
CA SER A 55 -13.81 11.91 -21.55
C SER A 55 -13.76 12.13 -23.07
N LYS A 56 -14.44 11.30 -23.87
CA LYS A 56 -14.52 11.45 -25.33
C LYS A 56 -15.64 12.35 -25.83
N GLY A 57 -16.84 12.26 -25.23
CA GLY A 57 -18.04 12.93 -25.73
C GLY A 57 -18.09 14.41 -25.39
N MET A 58 -17.91 14.76 -24.11
CA MET A 58 -17.81 16.17 -23.72
C MET A 58 -16.43 16.76 -24.02
N GLY A 59 -15.38 15.94 -23.92
CA GLY A 59 -14.01 16.42 -24.07
C GLY A 59 -13.65 17.51 -23.05
N GLY A 60 -12.46 18.07 -23.21
CA GLY A 60 -11.99 19.17 -22.36
C GLY A 60 -11.85 18.81 -20.87
N PHE A 61 -11.71 19.85 -20.05
CA PHE A 61 -11.48 19.72 -18.60
C PHE A 61 -12.68 19.12 -17.86
N VAL A 62 -13.89 19.61 -18.18
CA VAL A 62 -15.13 19.20 -17.52
C VAL A 62 -15.45 17.73 -17.81
N GLY A 63 -15.27 17.27 -19.07
CA GLY A 63 -15.46 15.87 -19.44
C GLY A 63 -14.49 14.93 -18.72
N ASN A 64 -13.25 15.34 -18.52
CA ASN A 64 -12.25 14.54 -17.80
C ASN A 64 -12.50 14.48 -16.28
N ILE A 65 -12.99 15.57 -15.65
CA ILE A 65 -13.40 15.53 -14.23
C ILE A 65 -14.60 14.60 -14.04
N LEU A 66 -15.63 14.74 -14.89
CA LEU A 66 -16.78 13.84 -14.86
C LEU A 66 -16.37 12.38 -15.06
N ALA A 67 -15.41 12.13 -15.96
CA ALA A 67 -14.88 10.80 -16.17
C ALA A 67 -14.27 10.20 -14.90
N VAL A 68 -13.44 10.96 -14.18
CA VAL A 68 -12.85 10.52 -12.91
C VAL A 68 -13.92 10.30 -11.85
N LEU A 69 -14.89 11.22 -11.73
CA LEU A 69 -16.01 11.09 -10.80
C LEU A 69 -16.86 9.84 -11.07
N CYS A 70 -17.08 9.48 -12.34
CA CYS A 70 -17.80 8.25 -12.70
C CYS A 70 -17.07 6.98 -12.25
N ILE A 71 -15.74 6.91 -12.36
CA ILE A 71 -14.94 5.77 -11.89
C ILE A 71 -15.08 5.61 -10.38
N PHE A 72 -14.91 6.71 -9.64
CA PHE A 72 -15.04 6.69 -8.18
C PHE A 72 -16.48 6.37 -7.73
N SER A 73 -17.47 6.91 -8.42
CA SER A 73 -18.89 6.63 -8.14
C SER A 73 -19.20 5.15 -8.33
N GLY A 74 -18.68 4.53 -9.40
CA GLY A 74 -18.81 3.09 -9.65
C GLY A 74 -18.18 2.24 -8.54
N LEU A 75 -16.98 2.59 -8.08
CA LEU A 75 -16.29 1.93 -6.97
C LEU A 75 -17.03 2.08 -5.63
N ILE A 76 -17.51 3.29 -5.32
CA ILE A 76 -18.24 3.58 -4.08
C ILE A 76 -19.58 2.83 -4.08
N ALA A 77 -20.38 2.96 -5.14
CA ALA A 77 -21.67 2.29 -5.27
C ALA A 77 -21.51 0.76 -5.18
N GLY A 78 -20.57 0.19 -5.94
CA GLY A 78 -20.26 -1.24 -5.86
C GLY A 78 -19.88 -1.66 -4.43
N GLY A 79 -19.03 -0.88 -3.77
CA GLY A 79 -18.61 -1.11 -2.39
C GLY A 79 -19.77 -1.13 -1.39
N ILE A 80 -20.74 -0.21 -1.53
CA ILE A 80 -21.94 -0.17 -0.68
C ILE A 80 -22.77 -1.45 -0.86
N PHE A 81 -23.02 -1.88 -2.09
CA PHE A 81 -23.77 -3.12 -2.37
C PHE A 81 -23.08 -4.37 -1.80
N SER A 82 -21.76 -4.45 -1.93
CA SER A 82 -20.97 -5.54 -1.33
C SER A 82 -21.05 -5.52 0.20
N MET A 83 -21.03 -4.32 0.80
CA MET A 83 -21.08 -4.14 2.24
C MET A 83 -22.45 -4.52 2.82
N GLN A 84 -23.54 -4.19 2.14
CA GLN A 84 -24.90 -4.61 2.51
C GLN A 84 -25.03 -6.14 2.49
N ALA A 85 -24.55 -6.80 1.44
CA ALA A 85 -24.54 -8.26 1.37
C ALA A 85 -23.68 -8.89 2.49
N SER A 86 -22.55 -8.25 2.83
CA SER A 86 -21.69 -8.72 3.93
C SER A 86 -22.33 -8.57 5.31
N LYS A 87 -23.24 -7.61 5.51
CA LYS A 87 -23.97 -7.44 6.79
C LYS A 87 -24.88 -8.64 7.06
N ALA A 88 -25.60 -9.14 6.04
CA ALA A 88 -26.48 -10.30 6.19
C ALA A 88 -25.70 -11.55 6.62
N VAL A 89 -24.58 -11.84 5.96
CA VAL A 89 -23.71 -12.97 6.33
C VAL A 89 -23.21 -12.86 7.78
N LYS A 90 -22.83 -11.64 8.21
CA LYS A 90 -22.39 -11.40 9.60
C LYS A 90 -23.51 -11.55 10.62
N ALA A 91 -24.74 -11.18 10.28
CA ALA A 91 -25.88 -11.33 11.15
C ALA A 91 -26.19 -12.81 11.41
N TYR A 92 -26.26 -13.63 10.35
CA TYR A 92 -26.45 -15.07 10.50
C TYR A 92 -25.27 -15.76 11.18
N ALA A 93 -24.03 -15.39 10.84
CA ALA A 93 -22.86 -15.94 11.53
C ALA A 93 -22.87 -15.62 13.03
N ALA A 94 -23.31 -14.42 13.41
CA ALA A 94 -23.43 -14.04 14.82
C ALA A 94 -24.53 -14.84 15.55
N ARG A 95 -25.70 -15.05 14.92
CA ARG A 95 -26.78 -15.89 15.49
C ARG A 95 -26.36 -17.34 15.71
N LEU A 96 -25.61 -17.89 14.76
CA LEU A 96 -25.09 -19.25 14.83
C LEU A 96 -23.83 -19.38 15.72
N GLY A 97 -23.31 -18.28 16.26
CA GLY A 97 -22.03 -18.29 16.98
C GLY A 97 -20.83 -18.72 16.13
N ILE A 98 -20.93 -18.62 14.80
CA ILE A 98 -19.85 -19.01 13.87
C ILE A 98 -18.78 -17.92 13.85
N THR A 99 -17.60 -18.26 14.34
CA THR A 99 -16.43 -17.40 14.27
C THR A 99 -15.65 -17.64 12.97
N LYS A 100 -14.69 -16.74 12.66
CA LYS A 100 -13.77 -16.94 11.53
C LYS A 100 -12.89 -18.19 11.70
N ALA A 101 -12.58 -18.57 12.93
CA ALA A 101 -11.78 -19.75 13.23
C ALA A 101 -12.56 -21.02 12.86
N ASP A 102 -13.85 -21.07 13.20
CA ASP A 102 -14.72 -22.19 12.85
C ASP A 102 -14.85 -22.36 11.33
N VAL A 103 -14.97 -21.26 10.58
CA VAL A 103 -14.99 -21.31 9.11
C VAL A 103 -13.66 -21.81 8.54
N ALA A 104 -12.52 -21.48 9.18
CA ALA A 104 -11.21 -21.96 8.75
C ALA A 104 -11.03 -23.47 9.02
N GLN A 105 -11.46 -23.94 10.20
CA GLN A 105 -11.47 -25.37 10.55
C GLN A 105 -12.43 -26.15 9.65
N ALA A 106 -13.65 -25.65 9.43
CA ALA A 106 -14.62 -26.27 8.52
C ALA A 106 -14.06 -26.43 7.10
N ARG A 107 -13.23 -25.49 6.61
CA ARG A 107 -12.54 -25.64 5.32
C ARG A 107 -11.48 -26.73 5.34
N GLN A 108 -10.78 -26.91 6.45
CA GLN A 108 -9.82 -28.01 6.61
C GLN A 108 -10.56 -29.35 6.62
N HIS A 109 -11.68 -29.45 7.34
CA HIS A 109 -12.53 -30.63 7.35
C HIS A 109 -13.00 -31.02 5.95
N ILE A 110 -13.56 -30.07 5.18
CA ILE A 110 -13.94 -30.31 3.77
C ILE A 110 -12.76 -30.73 2.92
N LYS A 111 -11.59 -30.10 3.10
CA LYS A 111 -10.40 -30.41 2.30
C LYS A 111 -9.89 -31.83 2.58
N ASN A 112 -10.03 -32.28 3.81
CA ASN A 112 -9.59 -33.59 4.27
C ASN A 112 -10.68 -34.67 4.11
N GLY A 113 -11.89 -34.30 3.68
CA GLY A 113 -13.03 -35.23 3.64
C GLY A 113 -13.49 -35.72 5.02
N THR A 114 -13.24 -34.94 6.08
CA THR A 114 -13.56 -35.29 7.48
C THR A 114 -14.72 -34.46 8.00
N VAL A 115 -15.34 -34.90 9.09
CA VAL A 115 -16.38 -34.15 9.82
C VAL A 115 -15.90 -33.77 11.22
N ALA A 116 -16.35 -32.64 11.74
CA ALA A 116 -15.95 -32.17 13.07
C ALA A 116 -16.53 -33.03 14.20
N TRP A 117 -17.59 -33.80 13.93
CA TRP A 117 -18.31 -34.61 14.93
C TRP A 117 -17.69 -35.98 15.22
N GLN A 118 -16.57 -36.34 14.58
CA GLN A 118 -15.97 -37.67 14.69
C GLN A 118 -15.31 -37.97 16.05
N GLY A 119 -15.17 -36.99 16.97
CA GLY A 119 -14.51 -37.18 18.26
C GLY A 119 -15.40 -37.47 19.48
N ASP A 120 -16.71 -37.21 19.43
CA ASP A 120 -17.57 -37.34 20.62
C ASP A 120 -18.13 -38.75 20.84
N ALA A 121 -18.09 -39.62 19.81
CA ALA A 121 -18.59 -40.99 19.91
C ALA A 121 -17.64 -41.92 20.70
N THR A 122 -16.32 -41.67 20.67
CA THR A 122 -15.33 -42.47 21.40
C THR A 122 -15.28 -42.11 22.89
N ALA A 123 -15.49 -40.85 23.26
CA ALA A 123 -15.57 -40.43 24.67
C ALA A 123 -16.83 -40.95 25.38
N SER A 124 -17.91 -41.19 24.63
CA SER A 124 -19.16 -41.75 25.15
C SER A 124 -19.08 -43.27 25.39
N ALA A 125 -18.19 -43.96 24.67
CA ALA A 125 -17.96 -45.41 24.83
C ALA A 125 -17.03 -45.74 26.02
N GLU A 126 -16.06 -44.87 26.33
CA GLU A 126 -15.22 -45.00 27.53
C GLU A 126 -15.95 -44.64 28.83
N ALA A 127 -16.95 -43.75 28.79
CA ALA A 127 -17.78 -43.43 29.95
C ALA A 127 -18.76 -44.57 30.33
N ALA A 128 -19.12 -45.44 29.37
CA ALA A 128 -20.01 -46.58 29.62
C ALA A 128 -19.29 -47.82 30.18
N THR A 129 -17.94 -47.82 30.20
CA THR A 129 -17.12 -48.95 30.70
C THR A 129 -16.49 -48.69 32.07
N GLY A 130 -16.71 -47.51 32.68
CA GLY A 130 -16.12 -47.11 33.96
C GLY A 130 -17.05 -47.17 35.19
N ALA A 131 -18.24 -47.77 35.09
CA ALA A 131 -19.27 -47.72 36.13
C ALA A 131 -19.24 -48.88 37.14
N ASP A 132 -18.09 -49.53 37.35
CA ASP A 132 -17.98 -50.61 38.32
C ASP A 132 -16.62 -50.58 39.05
N ARG A 133 -16.45 -49.59 39.94
CA ARG A 133 -15.47 -49.67 41.04
C ARG A 133 -15.89 -48.75 42.18
N MET A 134 -16.61 -49.36 43.11
CA MET A 134 -16.94 -48.83 44.42
C MET A 134 -15.73 -49.05 45.34
N GLU A 135 -14.97 -48.00 45.64
CA GLU A 135 -14.05 -47.98 46.77
C GLU A 135 -14.14 -46.65 47.53
N THR A 136 -13.94 -46.80 48.83
CA THR A 136 -14.28 -46.00 50.01
C THR A 136 -13.59 -44.63 50.16
N PRO A 137 -14.09 -43.76 51.06
CA PRO A 137 -13.64 -42.37 51.17
C PRO A 137 -12.37 -42.27 52.01
N ALA A 138 -11.28 -41.82 51.39
CA ALA A 138 -10.08 -41.40 52.09
C ALA A 138 -9.96 -39.87 52.03
N CYS A 139 -9.75 -39.28 53.22
CA CYS A 139 -9.41 -37.90 53.53
C CYS A 139 -9.20 -36.93 52.36
N MET A 140 -10.07 -35.93 52.28
CA MET A 140 -9.82 -34.68 51.56
C MET A 140 -8.63 -33.95 52.20
N GLU A 141 -7.42 -34.24 51.74
CA GLU A 141 -6.37 -33.23 51.71
C GLU A 141 -6.82 -32.13 50.75
N ALA A 142 -6.98 -30.92 51.30
CA ALA A 142 -7.20 -29.72 50.52
C ALA A 142 -5.96 -29.45 49.67
N ILE A 143 -5.89 -30.09 48.50
CA ILE A 143 -4.97 -29.72 47.43
C ILE A 143 -5.39 -28.32 47.01
N CYS A 144 -4.64 -27.32 47.49
CA CYS A 144 -4.60 -26.00 46.89
C CYS A 144 -4.14 -26.16 45.43
N LEU A 145 -5.10 -26.44 44.55
CA LEU A 145 -4.94 -26.34 43.10
C LEU A 145 -4.62 -24.88 42.82
N GLU A 146 -3.32 -24.60 42.74
CA GLU A 146 -2.77 -23.36 42.22
C GLU A 146 -3.51 -23.07 40.91
N PRO A 147 -4.19 -21.92 40.77
CA PRO A 147 -4.97 -21.61 39.58
C PRO A 147 -4.04 -21.68 38.37
N GLN A 148 -4.16 -22.76 37.58
CA GLN A 148 -3.48 -22.88 36.31
C GLN A 148 -3.79 -21.58 35.54
N PRO A 149 -2.77 -20.78 35.19
CA PRO A 149 -3.00 -19.52 34.51
C PRO A 149 -3.79 -19.84 33.25
N ILE A 150 -5.04 -19.39 33.19
CA ILE A 150 -5.90 -19.53 32.03
C ILE A 150 -5.13 -18.90 30.88
N GLU A 151 -4.47 -19.72 30.06
CA GLU A 151 -3.72 -19.27 28.90
C GLU A 151 -4.72 -18.49 28.04
N ALA A 152 -4.53 -17.17 28.01
CA ALA A 152 -5.39 -16.30 27.24
C ALA A 152 -5.47 -16.86 25.81
N PRO A 153 -6.68 -17.07 25.26
CA PRO A 153 -6.85 -17.75 23.97
C PRO A 153 -5.96 -17.07 22.94
N ALA A 154 -4.97 -17.81 22.44
CA ALA A 154 -3.98 -17.31 21.50
C ALA A 154 -4.73 -16.59 20.36
N LEU A 155 -4.47 -15.29 20.20
CA LEU A 155 -5.11 -14.47 19.17
C LEU A 155 -5.05 -15.23 17.84
N PRO A 156 -6.19 -15.48 17.17
CA PRO A 156 -6.22 -16.33 15.99
C PRO A 156 -5.27 -15.75 14.94
N VAL A 157 -4.16 -16.43 14.73
CA VAL A 157 -3.18 -16.09 13.70
C VAL A 157 -3.93 -16.20 12.37
N LEU A 158 -4.23 -15.05 11.77
CA LEU A 158 -4.90 -15.04 10.47
C LEU A 158 -4.07 -15.88 9.51
N SER A 159 -4.71 -16.87 8.90
CA SER A 159 -4.09 -17.62 7.83
C SER A 159 -3.68 -16.66 6.73
N GLU A 160 -2.49 -16.89 6.19
CA GLU A 160 -1.93 -16.06 5.14
C GLU A 160 -2.92 -15.91 3.99
N ASN A 161 -3.16 -14.68 3.55
CA ASN A 161 -4.08 -14.39 2.45
C ASN A 161 -3.30 -13.99 1.18
N PRO A 162 -2.98 -14.95 0.30
CA PRO A 162 -2.24 -14.67 -0.93
C PRO A 162 -3.01 -13.78 -1.91
N GLY A 163 -4.33 -13.66 -1.75
CA GLY A 163 -5.13 -12.73 -2.54
C GLY A 163 -4.66 -11.28 -2.41
N ARG A 164 -4.06 -10.91 -1.26
CA ARG A 164 -3.50 -9.56 -1.06
C ARG A 164 -2.34 -9.24 -2.00
N ALA A 165 -1.52 -10.24 -2.36
CA ALA A 165 -0.45 -10.05 -3.34
C ALA A 165 -0.99 -9.84 -4.75
N VAL A 166 -2.08 -10.53 -5.11
CA VAL A 166 -2.77 -10.33 -6.39
C VAL A 166 -3.35 -8.92 -6.47
N TRP A 167 -3.97 -8.44 -5.39
CA TRP A 167 -4.45 -7.05 -5.31
C TRP A 167 -3.30 -6.04 -5.42
N ALA A 168 -2.16 -6.29 -4.76
CA ALA A 168 -1.00 -5.42 -4.87
C ALA A 168 -0.47 -5.37 -6.31
N ALA A 169 -0.39 -6.51 -7.00
CA ALA A 169 -0.01 -6.57 -8.42
C ALA A 169 -1.01 -5.79 -9.30
N GLY A 170 -2.32 -5.99 -9.10
CA GLY A 170 -3.35 -5.24 -9.81
C GLY A 170 -3.26 -3.73 -9.56
N PHE A 171 -2.91 -3.31 -8.35
CA PHE A 171 -2.68 -1.90 -8.02
C PHE A 171 -1.47 -1.32 -8.76
N MET A 172 -0.37 -2.07 -8.92
CA MET A 172 0.79 -1.59 -9.72
C MET A 172 0.44 -1.38 -11.18
N VAL A 173 -0.35 -2.30 -11.77
CA VAL A 173 -0.85 -2.16 -13.14
C VAL A 173 -1.78 -0.95 -13.26
N ALA A 174 -2.70 -0.78 -12.31
CA ALA A 174 -3.61 0.36 -12.29
C ALA A 174 -2.87 1.69 -12.13
N ALA A 175 -1.86 1.75 -11.26
CA ALA A 175 -1.02 2.94 -11.09
C ALA A 175 -0.27 3.28 -12.39
N TRP A 176 0.30 2.28 -13.06
CA TRP A 176 0.99 2.48 -14.34
C TRP A 176 0.04 3.04 -15.42
N LEU A 177 -1.16 2.46 -15.56
CA LEU A 177 -2.17 2.93 -16.50
C LEU A 177 -2.65 4.35 -16.16
N LEU A 178 -2.86 4.62 -14.87
CA LEU A 178 -3.29 5.92 -14.40
C LEU A 178 -2.24 7.01 -14.69
N LEU A 179 -0.93 6.71 -14.61
CA LEU A 179 0.12 7.65 -15.00
C LEU A 179 -0.02 8.09 -16.45
N LEU A 180 -0.28 7.14 -17.36
CA LEU A 180 -0.47 7.46 -18.78
C LEU A 180 -1.74 8.26 -19.02
N VAL A 181 -2.85 7.89 -18.39
CA VAL A 181 -4.11 8.64 -18.50
C VAL A 181 -3.93 10.07 -18.00
N LEU A 182 -3.31 10.25 -16.83
CA LEU A 182 -3.03 11.56 -16.27
C LEU A 182 -2.08 12.36 -17.15
N GLN A 183 -1.06 11.73 -17.74
CA GLN A 183 -0.16 12.40 -18.69
C GLN A 183 -0.90 12.82 -19.96
N SER A 184 -1.80 12.00 -20.48
CA SER A 184 -2.62 12.37 -21.65
C SER A 184 -3.56 13.55 -21.35
N ILE A 185 -4.04 13.65 -20.11
CA ILE A 185 -4.94 14.75 -19.67
C ILE A 185 -4.15 16.03 -19.41
N PHE A 186 -3.04 15.95 -18.66
CA PHE A 186 -2.32 17.11 -18.11
C PHE A 186 -0.96 17.38 -18.77
N GLY A 187 -0.54 16.58 -19.74
CA GLY A 187 0.82 16.57 -20.29
C GLY A 187 1.41 17.91 -20.76
N PRO A 188 0.64 18.86 -21.32
CA PRO A 188 1.17 20.18 -21.68
C PRO A 188 1.53 21.05 -20.47
N GLN A 189 0.99 20.74 -19.29
CA GLN A 189 1.09 21.55 -18.08
C GLN A 189 1.87 20.83 -16.97
N THR A 190 2.06 19.51 -17.06
CA THR A 190 2.78 18.70 -16.07
C THR A 190 3.96 17.96 -16.68
N THR A 191 5.08 17.92 -15.96
CA THR A 191 6.26 17.20 -16.41
C THR A 191 6.08 15.69 -16.26
N PHE A 192 6.28 14.96 -17.35
CA PHE A 192 6.22 13.51 -17.33
C PHE A 192 7.37 12.93 -16.49
N ASN A 193 7.06 11.97 -15.62
CA ASN A 193 8.07 11.24 -14.85
C ASN A 193 8.20 9.81 -15.36
N GLY A 194 9.18 9.58 -16.24
CA GLY A 194 9.47 8.24 -16.79
C GLY A 194 9.88 7.21 -15.73
N HIS A 195 10.61 7.63 -14.69
CA HIS A 195 11.01 6.74 -13.58
C HIS A 195 9.80 6.14 -12.86
N ALA A 196 8.67 6.85 -12.79
CA ALA A 196 7.47 6.33 -12.16
C ALA A 196 6.89 5.12 -12.92
N LEU A 197 6.94 5.12 -14.26
CA LEU A 197 6.53 3.96 -15.06
C LEU A 197 7.45 2.75 -14.82
N PHE A 198 8.76 2.97 -14.86
CA PHE A 198 9.76 1.91 -14.64
C PHE A 198 9.61 1.30 -13.24
N PHE A 199 9.44 2.14 -12.23
CA PHE A 199 9.25 1.70 -10.85
C PHE A 199 7.95 0.92 -10.64
N SER A 200 6.83 1.36 -11.24
CA SER A 200 5.56 0.61 -11.18
C SER A 200 5.68 -0.77 -11.85
N ALA A 201 6.39 -0.86 -12.98
CA ALA A 201 6.67 -2.13 -13.62
C ALA A 201 7.60 -3.00 -12.75
N ALA A 202 8.73 -2.48 -12.28
CA ALA A 202 9.65 -3.22 -11.41
C ALA A 202 8.96 -3.72 -10.12
N ALA A 203 8.06 -2.93 -9.54
CA ALA A 203 7.22 -3.31 -8.42
C ALA A 203 6.30 -4.49 -8.75
N LEU A 204 5.71 -4.52 -9.95
CA LEU A 204 4.90 -5.66 -10.43
C LEU A 204 5.74 -6.94 -10.52
N LEU A 205 6.98 -6.85 -11.03
CA LEU A 205 7.90 -7.99 -11.05
C LEU A 205 8.25 -8.46 -9.64
N GLY A 206 8.50 -7.54 -8.70
CA GLY A 206 8.72 -7.86 -7.29
C GLY A 206 7.53 -8.59 -6.63
N ALA A 207 6.30 -8.18 -6.95
CA ALA A 207 5.08 -8.89 -6.53
C ALA A 207 4.97 -10.28 -7.19
N GLY A 208 5.37 -10.40 -8.46
CA GLY A 208 5.49 -11.66 -9.20
C GLY A 208 6.45 -12.64 -8.53
N VAL A 209 7.65 -12.18 -8.18
CA VAL A 209 8.70 -12.94 -7.47
C VAL A 209 8.16 -13.49 -6.14
N TYR A 210 7.48 -12.65 -5.36
CA TYR A 210 6.80 -13.08 -4.14
C TYR A 210 5.80 -14.22 -4.38
N MET A 211 4.90 -14.05 -5.36
CA MET A 211 3.88 -15.03 -5.70
C MET A 211 4.48 -16.35 -6.19
N LEU A 212 5.57 -16.29 -6.96
CA LEU A 212 6.27 -17.45 -7.49
C LEU A 212 6.96 -18.28 -6.39
N ALA A 213 7.43 -17.62 -5.34
CA ALA A 213 8.06 -18.26 -4.19
C ALA A 213 7.04 -18.97 -3.25
N ARG A 214 5.73 -18.85 -3.52
CA ARG A 214 4.68 -19.52 -2.73
C ARG A 214 4.47 -20.97 -3.15
N PRO A 215 4.10 -21.87 -2.22
CA PRO A 215 3.98 -23.30 -2.51
C PRO A 215 2.80 -23.63 -3.45
N ALA A 216 1.71 -22.87 -3.41
CA ALA A 216 0.51 -23.21 -4.18
C ALA A 216 0.68 -22.93 -5.68
N ARG A 217 0.48 -23.97 -6.51
CA ARG A 217 0.58 -23.92 -7.99
C ARG A 217 -0.19 -22.74 -8.60
N ARG A 218 -1.44 -22.51 -8.18
CA ARG A 218 -2.27 -21.42 -8.71
C ARG A 218 -1.64 -20.04 -8.51
N ILE A 219 -1.01 -19.79 -7.36
CA ILE A 219 -0.37 -18.51 -7.06
C ILE A 219 0.90 -18.36 -7.89
N LYS A 220 1.66 -19.43 -8.13
CA LYS A 220 2.83 -19.41 -9.02
C LYS A 220 2.45 -19.04 -10.44
N CYS A 221 1.36 -19.60 -10.98
CA CYS A 221 0.85 -19.24 -12.30
C CYS A 221 0.47 -17.75 -12.37
N ILE A 222 -0.18 -17.22 -11.34
CA ILE A 222 -0.48 -15.77 -11.26
C ILE A 222 0.80 -14.94 -11.18
N GLY A 223 1.81 -15.40 -10.43
CA GLY A 223 3.13 -14.77 -10.36
C GLY A 223 3.85 -14.72 -11.71
N ALA A 224 3.80 -15.81 -12.47
CA ALA A 224 4.32 -15.84 -13.85
C ALA A 224 3.52 -14.90 -14.77
N GLY A 225 2.19 -14.85 -14.64
CA GLY A 225 1.34 -13.91 -15.35
C GLY A 225 1.69 -12.45 -15.04
N ALA A 226 1.96 -12.12 -13.77
CA ALA A 226 2.45 -10.78 -13.39
C ALA A 226 3.80 -10.46 -14.03
N GLY A 227 4.67 -11.46 -14.18
CA GLY A 227 5.91 -11.37 -14.97
C GLY A 227 5.68 -11.04 -16.45
N ALA A 228 4.72 -11.71 -17.09
CA ALA A 228 4.38 -11.43 -18.49
C ALA A 228 3.82 -10.01 -18.66
N VAL A 229 2.94 -9.57 -17.75
CA VAL A 229 2.44 -8.19 -17.74
C VAL A 229 3.57 -7.19 -17.48
N PHE A 230 4.51 -7.49 -16.59
CA PHE A 230 5.71 -6.68 -16.39
C PHE A 230 6.50 -6.48 -17.68
N VAL A 231 6.73 -7.55 -18.46
CA VAL A 231 7.47 -7.44 -19.73
C VAL A 231 6.79 -6.46 -20.67
N LEU A 232 5.47 -6.54 -20.79
CA LEU A 232 4.68 -5.62 -21.60
C LEU A 232 4.80 -4.18 -21.10
N LEU A 233 4.53 -3.94 -19.81
CA LEU A 233 4.53 -2.60 -19.23
C LEU A 233 5.92 -1.95 -19.26
N TYR A 234 6.98 -2.70 -18.95
CA TYR A 234 8.35 -2.19 -18.96
C TYR A 234 8.80 -1.86 -20.38
N THR A 235 8.51 -2.72 -21.36
CA THR A 235 8.82 -2.45 -22.78
C THR A 235 8.10 -1.20 -23.28
N LEU A 236 6.81 -1.07 -22.96
CA LEU A 236 6.04 0.16 -23.25
C LEU A 236 6.63 1.38 -22.54
N SER A 237 7.11 1.24 -21.30
CA SER A 237 7.75 2.34 -20.56
C SER A 237 9.03 2.84 -21.26
N ILE A 238 9.82 1.92 -21.84
CA ILE A 238 10.98 2.29 -22.66
C ILE A 238 10.52 3.03 -23.92
N ALA A 239 9.55 2.48 -24.66
CA ALA A 239 9.04 3.09 -25.89
C ALA A 239 8.47 4.49 -25.64
N VAL A 240 7.72 4.66 -24.55
CA VAL A 240 7.19 5.94 -24.09
C VAL A 240 8.32 6.91 -23.74
N SER A 241 9.34 6.45 -23.00
CA SER A 241 10.45 7.33 -22.60
C SER A 241 11.34 7.75 -23.78
N GLN A 242 11.39 6.95 -24.86
CA GLN A 242 12.14 7.29 -26.07
C GLN A 242 11.40 8.25 -27.00
N ASN A 243 10.07 8.33 -26.89
CA ASN A 243 9.27 9.20 -27.73
C ASN A 243 9.21 10.61 -27.14
N GLN A 244 10.13 11.47 -27.56
CA GLN A 244 10.24 12.86 -27.12
C GLN A 244 8.93 13.66 -27.28
N ARG A 245 8.04 13.30 -28.23
CA ARG A 245 6.74 13.97 -28.39
C ARG A 245 5.86 13.84 -27.14
N ILE A 246 6.01 12.77 -26.36
CA ILE A 246 5.23 12.53 -25.13
C ILE A 246 5.58 13.52 -24.02
N TYR A 247 6.80 14.07 -24.04
CA TYR A 247 7.25 15.04 -23.07
C TYR A 247 6.76 16.46 -23.36
N VAL A 248 6.33 16.73 -24.60
CA VAL A 248 6.08 18.10 -25.08
C VAL A 248 4.64 18.30 -25.60
N GLN A 249 3.97 17.24 -26.07
CA GLN A 249 2.65 17.34 -26.72
C GLN A 249 1.58 16.50 -26.00
N LYS A 250 0.31 16.85 -26.20
CA LYS A 250 -0.82 15.98 -25.84
C LYS A 250 -0.73 14.72 -26.71
N VAL A 251 -0.29 13.62 -26.12
CA VAL A 251 -0.23 12.33 -26.83
C VAL A 251 -1.51 11.55 -26.55
N THR A 252 -2.18 11.15 -27.63
CA THR A 252 -3.35 10.27 -27.56
C THR A 252 -2.94 8.90 -27.05
N LEU A 253 -3.79 8.25 -26.24
CA LEU A 253 -3.50 6.91 -25.71
C LEU A 253 -3.14 5.91 -26.83
N GLY A 254 -3.75 6.02 -28.01
CA GLY A 254 -3.43 5.18 -29.17
C GLY A 254 -1.97 5.31 -29.65
N ALA A 255 -1.40 6.51 -29.61
CA ALA A 255 -0.01 6.74 -29.98
C ALA A 255 0.99 6.17 -28.93
N LEU A 256 0.53 5.92 -27.70
CA LEU A 256 1.34 5.27 -26.66
C LEU A 256 1.45 3.75 -26.86
N PHE A 257 0.50 3.13 -27.56
CA PHE A 257 0.45 1.69 -27.81
C PHE A 257 0.89 1.31 -29.23
N GLY A 258 1.84 2.05 -29.81
CA GLY A 258 2.45 1.72 -31.10
C GLY A 258 3.32 0.46 -31.06
N PHE A 259 2.69 -0.71 -30.89
CA PHE A 259 3.34 -2.03 -30.88
C PHE A 259 4.09 -2.35 -32.19
N LEU A 260 3.73 -1.63 -33.26
CA LEU A 260 4.32 -1.75 -34.60
C LEU A 260 5.61 -0.93 -34.77
N SER A 261 6.04 -0.17 -33.75
CA SER A 261 7.31 0.54 -33.84
C SER A 261 8.48 -0.46 -33.89
N LEU A 262 9.36 -0.30 -34.88
CA LEU A 262 10.55 -1.15 -35.08
C LEU A 262 11.41 -1.42 -33.83
N PRO A 263 11.58 -0.49 -32.86
CA PRO A 263 12.34 -0.80 -31.64
C PRO A 263 11.60 -1.73 -30.66
N PHE A 264 10.27 -1.86 -30.75
CA PHE A 264 9.48 -2.60 -29.77
C PHE A 264 9.82 -4.10 -29.71
N PRO A 265 9.90 -4.87 -30.82
CA PRO A 265 10.22 -6.31 -30.76
C PRO A 265 11.61 -6.59 -30.18
N ARG A 266 12.60 -5.76 -30.53
CA ARG A 266 13.98 -5.91 -30.04
C ARG A 266 14.07 -5.65 -28.54
N LEU A 267 13.38 -4.62 -28.05
CA LEU A 267 13.32 -4.31 -26.62
C LEU A 267 12.52 -5.37 -25.86
N PHE A 268 11.41 -5.83 -26.44
CA PHE A 268 10.55 -6.86 -25.85
C PHE A 268 11.33 -8.15 -25.60
N ALA A 269 12.10 -8.63 -26.57
CA ALA A 269 12.89 -9.86 -26.43
C ALA A 269 13.90 -9.77 -25.25
N TRP A 270 14.58 -8.64 -25.10
CA TRP A 270 15.52 -8.42 -24.01
C TRP A 270 14.85 -8.33 -22.64
N VAL A 271 13.75 -7.58 -22.54
CA VAL A 271 12.98 -7.45 -21.30
C VAL A 271 12.37 -8.79 -20.92
N PHE A 272 11.86 -9.55 -21.89
CA PHE A 272 11.36 -10.90 -21.70
C PHE A 272 12.44 -11.83 -21.16
N PHE A 273 13.62 -11.86 -21.79
CA PHE A 273 14.75 -12.67 -21.34
C PHE A 273 15.14 -12.34 -19.89
N SER A 274 15.27 -11.05 -19.56
CA SER A 274 15.61 -10.60 -18.21
C SER A 274 14.55 -11.00 -17.18
N ALA A 275 13.26 -10.79 -17.49
CA ALA A 275 12.15 -11.17 -16.61
C ALA A 275 12.06 -12.69 -16.40
N ALA A 276 12.21 -13.46 -17.49
CA ALA A 276 12.19 -14.91 -17.46
C ALA A 276 13.33 -15.45 -16.61
N LEU A 277 14.57 -14.97 -16.80
CA LEU A 277 15.72 -15.38 -16.01
C LEU A 277 15.55 -15.03 -14.52
N THR A 278 15.04 -13.84 -14.24
CA THR A 278 14.74 -13.37 -12.87
C THR A 278 13.75 -14.28 -12.16
N LEU A 279 12.65 -14.64 -12.84
CA LEU A 279 11.60 -15.51 -12.29
C LEU A 279 12.07 -16.96 -12.18
N LEU A 280 12.77 -17.49 -13.18
CA LEU A 280 13.33 -18.85 -13.17
C LEU A 280 14.31 -19.04 -12.01
N LEU A 281 15.21 -18.07 -11.79
CA LEU A 281 16.14 -18.16 -10.67
C LEU A 281 15.40 -18.08 -9.34
N SER A 282 14.46 -17.16 -9.17
CA SER A 282 13.64 -17.09 -7.96
C SER A 282 12.89 -18.40 -7.68
N TRP A 283 12.34 -19.02 -8.72
CA TRP A 283 11.67 -20.32 -8.59
C TRP A 283 12.65 -21.40 -8.16
N ARG A 284 13.83 -21.49 -8.79
CA ARG A 284 14.87 -22.45 -8.42
C ARG A 284 15.31 -22.27 -6.96
N VAL A 285 15.60 -21.03 -6.53
CA VAL A 285 15.97 -20.71 -5.14
C VAL A 285 14.85 -21.10 -4.19
N SER A 286 13.59 -20.83 -4.55
CA SER A 286 12.43 -21.26 -3.75
C SER A 286 12.31 -22.78 -3.62
N LEU A 287 12.73 -23.55 -4.61
CA LEU A 287 12.72 -25.02 -4.59
C LEU A 287 13.88 -25.59 -3.75
N LEU A 288 15.03 -24.94 -3.74
CA LEU A 288 16.21 -25.38 -2.99
C LEU A 288 16.14 -25.02 -1.50
N SER A 289 15.49 -23.91 -1.15
CA SER A 289 15.42 -23.39 0.23
C SER A 289 14.37 -24.10 1.13
N LYS A 290 14.21 -25.43 1.03
CA LYS A 290 13.14 -26.19 1.72
C LYS A 290 13.25 -26.21 3.26
N THR A 291 14.40 -25.92 3.84
CA THR A 291 14.70 -26.15 5.28
C THR A 291 14.79 -24.89 6.15
N GLY A 292 14.40 -23.73 5.64
CA GLY A 292 14.54 -22.44 6.34
C GLY A 292 13.23 -21.76 6.73
N SER A 293 13.33 -20.78 7.64
CA SER A 293 12.21 -19.87 7.92
C SER A 293 11.72 -19.20 6.64
N GLU A 294 10.41 -19.10 6.48
CA GLU A 294 9.80 -18.56 5.27
C GLU A 294 10.30 -17.15 4.94
N LYS A 295 10.53 -16.33 5.98
CA LYS A 295 11.10 -14.99 5.84
C LYS A 295 12.49 -15.02 5.20
N ARG A 296 13.35 -15.98 5.57
CA ARG A 296 14.69 -16.15 4.99
C ARG A 296 14.58 -16.59 3.53
N ARG A 297 13.72 -17.57 3.24
CA ARG A 297 13.42 -18.01 1.86
C ARG A 297 13.02 -16.83 0.98
N MET A 298 12.07 -16.01 1.44
CA MET A 298 11.58 -14.85 0.68
C MET A 298 12.66 -13.80 0.44
N ARG A 299 13.51 -13.53 1.43
CA ARG A 299 14.66 -12.62 1.26
C ARG A 299 15.65 -13.13 0.23
N LEU A 300 15.96 -14.42 0.25
CA LEU A 300 16.88 -15.04 -0.72
C LEU A 300 16.29 -14.98 -2.14
N CYS A 301 15.02 -15.35 -2.32
CA CYS A 301 14.36 -15.23 -3.62
C CYS A 301 14.37 -13.79 -4.14
N ALA A 302 14.03 -12.81 -3.29
CA ALA A 302 14.03 -11.39 -3.66
C ALA A 302 15.42 -10.87 -4.01
N LEU A 303 16.45 -11.24 -3.22
CA LEU A 303 17.82 -10.80 -3.43
C LEU A 303 18.41 -11.39 -4.73
N CYS A 304 18.21 -12.69 -4.97
CA CYS A 304 18.64 -13.35 -6.20
C CYS A 304 17.92 -12.77 -7.42
N ALA A 305 16.61 -12.51 -7.32
CA ALA A 305 15.84 -11.89 -8.39
C ALA A 305 16.35 -10.47 -8.70
N ALA A 306 16.53 -9.62 -7.69
CA ALA A 306 17.05 -8.27 -7.85
C ALA A 306 18.47 -8.27 -8.43
N GLY A 307 19.35 -9.17 -7.98
CA GLY A 307 20.71 -9.29 -8.47
C GLY A 307 20.78 -9.69 -9.95
N VAL A 308 20.01 -10.70 -10.36
CA VAL A 308 19.92 -11.09 -11.79
C VAL A 308 19.34 -9.97 -12.64
N TYR A 309 18.25 -9.35 -12.17
CA TYR A 309 17.63 -8.25 -12.89
C TYR A 309 18.62 -7.09 -13.08
N LEU A 310 19.37 -6.73 -12.03
CA LEU A 310 20.41 -5.72 -12.09
C LEU A 310 21.48 -6.07 -13.13
N VAL A 311 22.05 -7.28 -13.09
CA VAL A 311 23.08 -7.73 -14.05
C VAL A 311 22.56 -7.66 -15.48
N CYS A 312 21.36 -8.20 -15.74
CA CYS A 312 20.75 -8.12 -17.07
C CYS A 312 20.52 -6.68 -17.52
N SER A 313 20.05 -5.81 -16.63
CA SER A 313 19.81 -4.40 -16.95
C SER A 313 21.12 -3.66 -17.23
N LEU A 314 22.17 -3.91 -16.45
CA LEU A 314 23.51 -3.33 -16.67
C LEU A 314 24.10 -3.78 -18.00
N ILE A 315 23.98 -5.06 -18.38
CA ILE A 315 24.40 -5.57 -19.69
C ILE A 315 23.64 -4.86 -20.80
N ARG A 316 22.31 -4.77 -20.69
CA ARG A 316 21.48 -4.08 -21.69
C ARG A 316 21.89 -2.61 -21.84
N VAL A 317 22.05 -1.91 -20.73
CA VAL A 317 22.47 -0.52 -20.71
C VAL A 317 23.85 -0.37 -21.36
N GLY A 318 24.83 -1.17 -20.95
CA GLY A 318 26.18 -1.15 -21.52
C GLY A 318 26.22 -1.46 -23.02
N LEU A 319 25.42 -2.42 -23.50
CA LEU A 319 25.30 -2.72 -24.94
C LEU A 319 24.68 -1.55 -25.71
N ASN A 320 23.67 -0.90 -25.15
CA ASN A 320 23.02 0.25 -25.80
C ASN A 320 23.88 1.51 -25.78
N THR A 321 24.75 1.68 -24.79
CA THR A 321 25.62 2.85 -24.66
C THR A 321 27.04 2.61 -25.16
N ARG A 322 27.36 1.41 -25.68
CA ARG A 322 28.74 1.00 -26.04
C ARG A 322 29.48 2.02 -26.91
N MET A 323 28.81 2.61 -27.90
CA MET A 323 29.45 3.57 -28.82
C MET A 323 29.67 4.96 -28.19
N VAL A 324 28.91 5.30 -27.15
CA VAL A 324 28.88 6.64 -26.55
C VAL A 324 29.59 6.65 -25.19
N PHE A 325 29.78 5.47 -24.57
CA PHE A 325 30.36 5.29 -23.24
C PHE A 325 31.69 6.04 -23.02
N PRO A 326 32.67 6.04 -23.95
CA PRO A 326 33.93 6.79 -23.76
C PRO A 326 33.77 8.31 -23.75
N ARG A 327 32.61 8.81 -24.21
CA ARG A 327 32.30 10.24 -24.34
C ARG A 327 31.26 10.71 -23.33
N MET A 328 30.86 9.86 -22.39
CA MET A 328 29.87 10.21 -21.37
C MET A 328 30.56 10.82 -20.15
N ASP A 329 30.14 12.03 -19.79
CA ASP A 329 30.53 12.64 -18.52
C ASP A 329 29.91 11.88 -17.33
N PHE A 330 30.48 12.09 -16.14
CA PHE A 330 30.04 11.42 -14.91
C PHE A 330 28.52 11.52 -14.65
N PRO A 331 27.84 12.68 -14.79
CA PRO A 331 26.39 12.77 -14.59
C PRO A 331 25.60 11.87 -15.55
N SER A 332 26.05 11.77 -16.81
CA SER A 332 25.45 10.93 -17.83
C SER A 332 25.67 9.45 -17.56
N LEU A 333 26.87 9.06 -17.10
CA LEU A 333 27.13 7.70 -16.62
C LEU A 333 26.24 7.38 -15.42
N PHE A 334 26.24 8.22 -14.38
CA PHE A 334 25.45 8.00 -13.18
C PHE A 334 23.96 7.84 -13.52
N SER A 335 23.36 8.79 -14.26
CA SER A 335 21.95 8.75 -14.67
C SER A 335 21.59 7.48 -15.46
N THR A 336 22.48 7.07 -16.36
CA THR A 336 22.32 5.90 -17.21
C THR A 336 22.30 4.59 -16.40
N PHE A 337 23.20 4.46 -15.42
CA PHE A 337 23.34 3.23 -14.62
C PHE A 337 22.44 3.21 -13.39
N SER A 338 22.23 4.35 -12.72
CA SER A 338 21.49 4.45 -11.47
C SER A 338 20.05 3.95 -11.61
N GLY A 339 19.42 4.16 -12.78
CA GLY A 339 18.08 3.63 -13.07
C GLY A 339 18.01 2.11 -12.88
N SER A 340 19.02 1.36 -13.35
CA SER A 340 19.07 -0.10 -13.18
C SER A 340 19.20 -0.52 -11.72
N PHE A 341 20.00 0.21 -10.95
CA PHE A 341 20.14 -0.02 -9.50
C PHE A 341 18.83 0.24 -8.76
N PHE A 342 18.18 1.36 -9.05
CA PHE A 342 16.94 1.73 -8.37
C PHE A 342 15.77 0.79 -8.73
N ASP A 343 15.66 0.34 -9.98
CA ASP A 343 14.65 -0.65 -10.37
C ASP A 343 14.85 -1.98 -9.61
N ALA A 344 16.10 -2.44 -9.48
CA ALA A 344 16.43 -3.65 -8.72
C ALA A 344 16.13 -3.50 -7.22
N ILE A 345 16.44 -2.34 -6.63
CA ILE A 345 16.09 -2.02 -5.24
C ILE A 345 14.56 -2.01 -5.07
N CYS A 346 13.83 -1.38 -6.00
CA CYS A 346 12.37 -1.34 -6.01
C CYS A 346 11.77 -2.76 -6.02
N LEU A 347 12.24 -3.63 -6.92
CA LEU A 347 11.84 -5.03 -7.00
C LEU A 347 12.03 -5.75 -5.66
N PHE A 348 13.22 -5.63 -5.06
CA PHE A 348 13.54 -6.27 -3.78
C PHE A 348 12.60 -5.76 -2.65
N LEU A 349 12.49 -4.44 -2.51
CA LEU A 349 11.70 -3.81 -1.46
C LEU A 349 10.22 -4.15 -1.59
N VAL A 350 9.69 -4.16 -2.82
CA VAL A 350 8.28 -4.50 -3.07
C VAL A 350 8.01 -5.96 -2.78
N CYS A 351 8.89 -6.89 -3.17
CA CYS A 351 8.75 -8.30 -2.79
C CYS A 351 8.67 -8.46 -1.26
N MET A 352 9.53 -7.77 -0.51
CA MET A 352 9.51 -7.80 0.95
C MET A 352 8.26 -7.12 1.56
N ALA A 353 7.78 -6.04 0.94
CA ALA A 353 6.57 -5.35 1.36
C ALA A 353 5.31 -6.20 1.13
N VAL A 354 5.24 -6.91 0.00
CA VAL A 354 4.14 -7.85 -0.31
C VAL A 354 4.19 -9.07 0.63
N TYR A 355 5.38 -9.57 0.96
CA TYR A 355 5.53 -10.58 2.02
C TYR A 355 4.97 -10.09 3.36
N ALA A 356 5.32 -8.87 3.78
CA ALA A 356 4.78 -8.28 5.00
C ALA A 356 3.26 -8.07 4.92
N LEU A 357 2.72 -7.76 3.74
CA LEU A 357 1.28 -7.58 3.48
C LEU A 357 0.49 -8.87 3.69
N CYS A 358 0.99 -9.99 3.16
CA CYS A 358 0.27 -11.25 3.19
C CYS A 358 0.33 -11.93 4.56
N ASN A 359 1.41 -11.73 5.32
CA ASN A 359 1.61 -12.32 6.65
C ASN A 359 1.12 -11.43 7.80
N MET A 360 0.22 -10.48 7.53
CA MET A 360 -0.31 -9.66 8.62
C MET A 360 -1.28 -10.44 9.51
N PRO A 361 -1.09 -10.39 10.84
CA PRO A 361 -1.94 -11.09 11.79
C PRO A 361 -3.32 -10.44 11.99
N VAL A 362 -3.49 -9.15 11.65
CA VAL A 362 -4.71 -8.39 11.95
C VAL A 362 -5.09 -7.47 10.79
N ASP A 363 -6.35 -7.53 10.34
CA ASP A 363 -6.91 -6.67 9.27
C ASP A 363 -7.18 -5.23 9.73
N ARG A 364 -7.37 -5.05 11.04
CA ARG A 364 -7.75 -3.78 11.66
C ARG A 364 -6.58 -3.17 12.43
N VAL A 365 -6.48 -1.84 12.38
CA VAL A 365 -5.55 -1.07 13.21
C VAL A 365 -6.34 0.01 13.92
N LYS A 366 -6.18 0.13 15.24
CA LYS A 366 -6.68 1.30 15.97
C LYS A 366 -5.52 2.28 16.14
N LEU A 367 -5.43 3.28 15.28
CA LEU A 367 -4.46 4.36 15.47
C LEU A 367 -4.80 5.13 16.76
N CYS A 368 -3.79 5.36 17.60
CA CYS A 368 -3.93 6.08 18.86
C CYS A 368 -2.84 7.15 18.98
N GLY A 369 -3.12 8.20 19.76
CA GLY A 369 -2.17 9.27 20.06
C GLY A 369 -1.60 9.95 18.82
N LEU A 370 -0.27 10.00 18.72
CA LEU A 370 0.44 10.70 17.64
C LEU A 370 0.29 10.06 16.27
N GLY A 371 0.14 8.73 16.20
CA GLY A 371 -0.10 8.06 14.93
C GLY A 371 -1.44 8.46 14.30
N LEU A 372 -2.44 8.73 15.14
CA LEU A 372 -3.75 9.22 14.69
C LEU A 372 -3.66 10.66 14.18
N VAL A 373 -2.96 11.54 14.92
CA VAL A 373 -2.81 12.94 14.51
C VAL A 373 -1.94 13.09 13.27
N TRP A 374 -0.85 12.32 13.17
CA TRP A 374 -0.06 12.24 11.94
C TRP A 374 -0.91 11.80 10.74
N ALA A 375 -1.75 10.78 10.92
CA ALA A 375 -2.63 10.32 9.84
C ALA A 375 -3.58 11.44 9.36
N TRP A 376 -4.13 12.26 10.26
CA TRP A 376 -4.95 13.42 9.89
C TRP A 376 -4.15 14.50 9.16
N PHE A 377 -2.98 14.88 9.68
CA PHE A 377 -2.10 15.85 9.02
C PHE A 377 -1.70 15.39 7.62
N ALA A 378 -1.28 14.13 7.49
CA ALA A 378 -0.89 13.58 6.21
C ALA A 378 -2.09 13.44 5.26
N THR A 379 -3.30 13.14 5.76
CA THR A 379 -4.53 13.17 4.95
C THR A 379 -4.77 14.57 4.38
N ALA A 380 -4.69 15.61 5.21
CA ALA A 380 -4.87 16.99 4.77
C ALA A 380 -3.77 17.41 3.77
N GLY A 381 -2.50 17.12 4.06
CA GLY A 381 -1.38 17.43 3.17
C GLY A 381 -1.48 16.72 1.82
N MET A 382 -1.97 15.47 1.78
CA MET A 382 -2.20 14.75 0.53
C MET A 382 -3.39 15.31 -0.25
N ALA A 383 -4.44 15.79 0.42
CA ALA A 383 -5.56 16.49 -0.22
C ALA A 383 -5.10 17.82 -0.85
N VAL A 384 -4.32 18.62 -0.11
CA VAL A 384 -3.72 19.86 -0.62
C VAL A 384 -2.79 19.56 -1.81
N SER A 385 -1.96 18.51 -1.71
CA SER A 385 -1.08 18.09 -2.81
C SER A 385 -1.85 17.70 -4.06
N LEU A 386 -2.99 17.02 -3.90
CA LEU A 386 -3.86 16.66 -5.01
C LEU A 386 -4.47 17.90 -5.67
N ILE A 387 -4.95 18.85 -4.88
CA ILE A 387 -5.55 20.09 -5.38
C ILE A 387 -4.51 20.98 -6.05
N ALA A 388 -3.31 21.08 -5.47
CA ALA A 388 -2.19 21.77 -6.09
C ALA A 388 -1.80 21.11 -7.43
N ALA A 389 -1.77 19.78 -7.50
CA ALA A 389 -1.49 19.06 -8.74
C ALA A 389 -2.58 19.31 -9.80
N ILE A 390 -3.86 19.30 -9.42
CA ILE A 390 -4.97 19.65 -10.32
C ILE A 390 -4.81 21.09 -10.80
N SER A 391 -4.58 22.05 -9.89
CA SER A 391 -4.40 23.47 -10.21
C SER A 391 -3.20 23.69 -11.15
N ALA A 392 -2.09 23.02 -10.92
CA ALA A 392 -0.92 23.09 -11.79
C ALA A 392 -1.20 22.44 -13.16
N GLY A 393 -1.98 21.36 -13.18
CA GLY A 393 -2.44 20.72 -14.41
C GLY A 393 -3.47 21.55 -15.18
N THR A 394 -4.18 22.50 -14.56
CA THR A 394 -5.17 23.36 -15.23
C THR A 394 -4.60 24.72 -15.63
N ASN A 395 -3.76 25.29 -14.78
CA ASN A 395 -3.17 26.61 -15.00
C ASN A 395 -1.85 26.48 -15.74
N ARG A 396 -1.51 27.39 -16.65
CA ARG A 396 -0.17 27.48 -17.27
C ARG A 396 0.86 28.02 -16.25
N SER A 397 0.93 27.42 -15.07
CA SER A 397 1.88 27.85 -14.03
C SER A 397 3.26 27.26 -14.32
N SER A 398 4.31 28.02 -14.00
CA SER A 398 5.72 27.64 -14.18
C SER A 398 6.24 26.63 -13.15
N MET A 399 5.40 26.13 -12.22
CA MET A 399 5.84 25.19 -11.21
C MET A 399 6.01 23.78 -11.80
N ILE A 400 7.19 23.17 -11.58
CA ILE A 400 7.49 21.79 -11.96
C ILE A 400 6.60 20.86 -11.14
N THR A 401 5.48 20.44 -11.73
CA THR A 401 4.58 19.45 -11.15
C THR A 401 4.65 18.18 -11.97
N TYR A 402 5.09 17.09 -11.34
CA TYR A 402 5.12 15.79 -11.99
C TYR A 402 3.76 15.14 -12.00
N THR A 403 3.44 14.43 -13.09
CA THR A 403 2.24 13.58 -13.19
C THR A 403 2.20 12.51 -12.09
N ALA A 404 3.37 12.05 -11.63
CA ALA A 404 3.52 11.14 -10.50
C ALA A 404 2.99 11.72 -9.16
N GLN A 405 2.92 13.04 -9.02
CA GLN A 405 2.41 13.72 -7.83
C GLN A 405 0.93 13.40 -7.60
N PHE A 406 0.15 13.24 -8.67
CA PHE A 406 -1.26 12.83 -8.58
C PHE A 406 -1.39 11.43 -7.96
N ILE A 407 -0.59 10.47 -8.43
CA ILE A 407 -0.65 9.10 -7.90
C ILE A 407 -0.17 9.05 -6.47
N LEU A 408 0.89 9.78 -6.15
CA LEU A 408 1.36 9.96 -4.78
C LEU A 408 0.24 10.49 -3.89
N ALA A 409 -0.42 11.58 -4.31
CA ALA A 409 -1.48 12.22 -3.54
C ALA A 409 -2.71 11.33 -3.39
N ILE A 410 -3.17 10.67 -4.47
CA ILE A 410 -4.31 9.73 -4.45
C ILE A 410 -4.00 8.53 -3.54
N SER A 411 -2.81 7.94 -3.68
CA SER A 411 -2.40 6.78 -2.88
C SER A 411 -2.24 7.13 -1.40
N GLY A 412 -1.65 8.29 -1.12
CA GLY A 412 -1.50 8.82 0.23
C GLY A 412 -2.85 9.12 0.87
N LEU A 413 -3.70 9.88 0.18
CA LEU A 413 -5.03 10.26 0.64
C LEU A 413 -5.89 9.03 0.92
N GLY A 414 -6.02 8.13 -0.06
CA GLY A 414 -6.79 6.89 0.10
C GLY A 414 -6.21 6.00 1.20
N GLY A 415 -4.88 5.89 1.28
CA GLY A 415 -4.19 5.09 2.28
C GLY A 415 -4.39 5.60 3.71
N TYR A 416 -4.26 6.91 3.94
CA TYR A 416 -4.48 7.49 5.27
C TYR A 416 -5.96 7.47 5.68
N ILE A 417 -6.90 7.72 4.76
CA ILE A 417 -8.34 7.55 5.02
C ILE A 417 -8.64 6.12 5.46
N LEU A 418 -8.10 5.12 4.75
CA LEU A 418 -8.29 3.71 5.12
C LEU A 418 -7.72 3.42 6.52
N LEU A 419 -6.56 3.98 6.86
CA LEU A 419 -5.99 3.85 8.21
C LEU A 419 -6.87 4.51 9.28
N LEU A 420 -7.42 5.70 9.01
CA LEU A 420 -8.37 6.39 9.90
C LEU A 420 -9.66 5.57 10.07
N CYS A 421 -10.12 4.91 9.01
CA CYS A 421 -11.22 3.93 9.04
C CYS A 421 -10.82 2.58 9.67
N LYS A 422 -9.68 2.51 10.35
CA LYS A 422 -9.14 1.33 11.04
C LYS A 422 -8.81 0.17 10.12
N ARG A 423 -8.60 0.38 8.83
CA ARG A 423 -8.25 -0.66 7.85
C ARG A 423 -6.75 -0.66 7.60
N ARG A 424 -6.08 -1.75 7.98
CA ARG A 424 -4.61 -1.87 7.84
C ARG A 424 -4.12 -1.84 6.40
N VAL A 425 -4.98 -2.19 5.45
CA VAL A 425 -4.71 -2.12 4.01
C VAL A 425 -4.27 -0.71 3.59
N GLY A 426 -4.74 0.34 4.28
CA GLY A 426 -4.32 1.72 4.05
C GLY A 426 -2.81 1.94 4.19
N LEU A 427 -2.15 1.23 5.12
CA LEU A 427 -0.70 1.30 5.27
C LEU A 427 0.03 0.92 3.98
N TYR A 428 -0.49 -0.03 3.21
CA TYR A 428 0.17 -0.53 2.01
C TYR A 428 -0.05 0.36 0.82
N ALA A 429 -1.23 0.99 0.72
CA ALA A 429 -1.43 2.08 -0.24
C ALA A 429 -0.40 3.21 -0.01
N ILE A 430 -0.07 3.51 1.26
CA ILE A 430 0.98 4.48 1.59
C ILE A 430 2.37 3.90 1.27
N LEU A 431 2.74 2.75 1.84
CA LEU A 431 4.08 2.19 1.68
C LEU A 431 4.44 1.88 0.23
N LEU A 432 3.52 1.30 -0.53
CA LEU A 432 3.73 0.98 -1.93
C LEU A 432 3.44 2.20 -2.81
N GLY A 433 2.27 2.82 -2.72
CA GLY A 433 1.92 3.93 -3.61
C GLY A 433 2.77 5.18 -3.37
N VAL A 434 2.77 5.71 -2.14
CA VAL A 434 3.57 6.91 -1.80
C VAL A 434 5.07 6.61 -1.85
N GLY A 435 5.50 5.46 -1.32
CA GLY A 435 6.91 5.07 -1.32
C GLY A 435 7.52 4.91 -2.72
N ILE A 436 6.83 4.21 -3.62
CA ILE A 436 7.31 4.02 -5.00
C ILE A 436 7.33 5.35 -5.76
N MET A 437 6.27 6.16 -5.65
CA MET A 437 6.20 7.46 -6.35
C MET A 437 7.24 8.45 -5.84
N LEU A 438 7.46 8.54 -4.53
CA LEU A 438 8.52 9.36 -3.95
C LEU A 438 9.91 8.91 -4.41
N GLY A 439 10.15 7.59 -4.45
CA GLY A 439 11.42 7.06 -4.96
C GLY A 439 11.66 7.45 -6.42
N ALA A 440 10.63 7.35 -7.26
CA ALA A 440 10.71 7.76 -8.66
C ALA A 440 10.97 9.27 -8.80
N GLN A 441 10.25 10.10 -8.06
CA GLN A 441 10.43 11.56 -8.06
C GLN A 441 11.80 11.98 -7.52
N PHE A 442 12.30 11.30 -6.48
CA PHE A 442 13.65 11.49 -5.95
C PHE A 442 14.70 11.21 -7.03
N CYS A 443 14.58 10.11 -7.77
CA CYS A 443 15.51 9.79 -8.85
C CYS A 443 15.50 10.85 -9.96
N THR A 444 14.32 11.32 -10.36
CA THR A 444 14.19 12.40 -11.36
C THR A 444 14.84 13.70 -10.89
N ALA A 445 14.58 14.10 -9.64
CA ALA A 445 15.15 15.32 -9.07
C ALA A 445 16.67 15.20 -8.90
N LEU A 446 17.16 14.05 -8.44
CA LEU A 446 18.59 13.79 -8.28
C LEU A 446 19.33 13.88 -9.61
N ALA A 447 18.77 13.26 -10.66
CA ALA A 447 19.33 13.38 -12.01
C ALA A 447 19.39 14.86 -12.44
N GLY A 448 18.32 15.63 -12.24
CA GLY A 448 18.29 17.05 -12.54
C GLY A 448 19.36 17.87 -11.80
N VAL A 449 19.59 17.60 -10.52
CA VAL A 449 20.65 18.25 -9.73
C VAL A 449 22.03 17.88 -10.25
N LEU A 450 22.27 16.61 -10.60
CA LEU A 450 23.55 16.18 -11.15
C LEU A 450 23.87 16.81 -12.51
N TYR A 451 22.86 17.20 -13.28
CA TYR A 451 23.00 17.99 -14.51
C TYR A 451 23.12 19.51 -14.26
N GLY A 452 23.30 19.93 -13.01
CA GLY A 452 23.52 21.35 -12.64
C GLY A 452 22.24 22.20 -12.66
N ALA A 453 21.05 21.60 -12.67
CA ALA A 453 19.80 22.35 -12.66
C ALA A 453 19.31 22.58 -11.21
N ASP A 454 19.68 23.73 -10.64
CA ASP A 454 19.38 24.12 -9.25
C ASP A 454 17.90 24.06 -8.87
N ARG A 455 17.02 24.27 -9.86
CA ARG A 455 15.55 24.15 -9.69
C ARG A 455 15.09 22.78 -9.18
N TYR A 456 15.93 21.73 -9.26
CA TYR A 456 15.62 20.40 -8.75
C TYR A 456 16.10 20.14 -7.31
N VAL A 457 16.92 21.02 -6.72
CA VAL A 457 17.41 20.86 -5.34
C VAL A 457 16.25 20.87 -4.34
N LEU A 458 15.34 21.84 -4.49
CA LEU A 458 14.18 21.96 -3.60
C LEU A 458 13.22 20.75 -3.72
N PRO A 459 12.84 20.28 -4.93
CA PRO A 459 12.13 19.01 -5.10
C PRO A 459 12.86 17.82 -4.47
N LEU A 460 14.17 17.70 -4.66
CA LEU A 460 14.97 16.58 -4.13
C LEU A 460 14.87 16.50 -2.59
N VAL A 461 15.10 17.61 -1.90
CA VAL A 461 14.96 17.70 -0.43
C VAL A 461 13.52 17.40 -0.01
N SER A 462 12.55 17.94 -0.73
CA SER A 462 11.12 17.72 -0.44
C SER A 462 10.71 16.25 -0.57
N TYR A 463 11.23 15.52 -1.57
CA TYR A 463 10.97 14.10 -1.75
C TYR A 463 11.68 13.24 -0.70
N ALA A 464 12.90 13.61 -0.31
CA ALA A 464 13.63 12.95 0.78
C ALA A 464 12.88 13.10 2.12
N LEU A 465 12.42 14.31 2.45
CA LEU A 465 11.58 14.55 3.62
C LEU A 465 10.21 13.87 3.49
N GLY A 466 9.65 13.85 2.28
CA GLY A 466 8.41 13.15 1.96
C GLY A 466 8.46 11.66 2.30
N ALA A 467 9.64 11.02 2.20
CA ALA A 467 9.83 9.61 2.54
C ALA A 467 9.60 9.30 4.04
N LEU A 468 9.60 10.33 4.90
CA LEU A 468 9.21 10.18 6.30
C LEU A 468 7.73 9.81 6.46
N ASN A 469 6.85 10.16 5.51
CA ASN A 469 5.43 9.81 5.54
C ASN A 469 5.19 8.29 5.64
N PRO A 470 5.64 7.46 4.67
CA PRO A 470 5.47 6.01 4.76
C PRO A 470 6.14 5.41 6.00
N PHE A 471 7.27 5.96 6.44
CA PHE A 471 7.95 5.52 7.65
C PHE A 471 7.11 5.76 8.92
N PHE A 472 6.56 6.96 9.08
CA PHE A 472 5.70 7.28 10.23
C PHE A 472 4.40 6.48 10.22
N ALA A 473 3.78 6.29 9.05
CA ALA A 473 2.62 5.42 8.93
C ALA A 473 2.94 3.99 9.39
N TYR A 474 4.10 3.45 9.00
CA TYR A 474 4.55 2.12 9.43
C TYR A 474 4.76 2.04 10.94
N LEU A 475 5.48 3.00 11.52
CA LEU A 475 5.74 3.01 12.96
C LEU A 475 4.45 3.19 13.77
N ALA A 476 3.53 4.04 13.31
CA ALA A 476 2.23 4.25 13.95
C ALA A 476 1.41 2.95 14.02
N VAL A 477 1.39 2.18 12.93
CA VAL A 477 0.72 0.87 12.89
C VAL A 477 1.46 -0.16 13.76
N ARG A 478 2.80 -0.15 13.76
CA ARG A 478 3.62 -1.11 14.52
C ARG A 478 3.50 -0.91 16.03
N ALA A 479 3.42 0.33 16.51
CA ALA A 479 3.25 0.61 17.94
C ALA A 479 1.99 -0.07 18.50
N VAL A 480 0.86 0.05 17.79
CA VAL A 480 -0.42 -0.55 18.17
C VAL A 480 -0.36 -2.08 18.21
N SER A 481 0.42 -2.70 17.33
CA SER A 481 0.51 -4.17 17.27
C SER A 481 1.23 -4.80 18.46
N LYS A 482 2.15 -4.06 19.11
CA LYS A 482 2.86 -4.54 20.31
C LYS A 482 2.01 -4.44 21.57
N ASP A 483 1.25 -3.35 21.69
CA ASP A 483 0.39 -3.12 22.86
C ASP A 483 -0.77 -4.12 22.91
N ALA A 484 -1.27 -4.57 21.75
CA ALA A 484 -2.34 -5.58 21.68
C ALA A 484 -1.91 -6.98 22.14
N VAL A 485 -0.61 -7.31 22.09
CA VAL A 485 -0.07 -8.61 22.54
C VAL A 485 0.26 -8.58 24.03
N GLY A 486 0.56 -7.42 24.60
CA GLY A 486 0.86 -7.27 26.04
C GLY A 486 -0.36 -7.08 26.95
N ALA A 487 -1.52 -6.72 26.40
CA ALA A 487 -2.72 -6.39 27.19
C ALA A 487 -3.49 -7.61 27.78
N SER A 488 -3.02 -8.85 27.56
CA SER A 488 -3.63 -10.04 28.19
C SER A 488 -3.00 -10.43 29.52
N SER A 489 -1.96 -9.73 29.99
CA SER A 489 -1.45 -9.87 31.37
C SER A 489 -1.75 -8.61 32.16
N THR A 490 -2.36 -8.78 33.33
CA THR A 490 -2.79 -7.74 34.29
C THR A 490 -1.62 -6.97 34.93
N ALA A 491 -0.40 -7.12 34.42
CA ALA A 491 0.75 -6.38 34.92
C ALA A 491 0.57 -4.89 34.59
N VAL A 492 0.75 -4.03 35.59
CA VAL A 492 0.84 -2.57 35.44
C VAL A 492 1.99 -2.26 34.48
N VAL A 493 1.68 -2.18 33.19
CA VAL A 493 2.67 -1.88 32.14
C VAL A 493 3.10 -0.42 32.36
N LYS A 494 4.27 -0.22 32.97
CA LYS A 494 5.03 1.04 32.82
C LYS A 494 5.08 1.32 31.32
N HIS A 495 4.33 2.32 30.85
CA HIS A 495 4.24 2.71 29.45
C HIS A 495 5.64 3.15 28.99
N LYS A 496 6.44 2.17 28.51
CA LYS A 496 7.74 2.41 27.92
C LYS A 496 7.47 3.24 26.66
N THR A 497 7.93 4.48 26.66
CA THR A 497 7.78 5.42 25.52
C THR A 497 8.09 4.69 24.23
N SER A 498 7.13 4.66 23.32
CA SER A 498 7.24 3.82 22.13
C SER A 498 8.39 4.32 21.26
N ALA A 499 9.13 3.42 20.63
CA ALA A 499 10.22 3.79 19.71
C ALA A 499 9.75 4.77 18.61
N PHE A 500 8.46 4.77 18.29
CA PHE A 500 7.82 5.74 17.41
C PHE A 500 7.88 7.17 17.94
N GLN A 501 7.59 7.39 19.23
CA GLN A 501 7.63 8.74 19.81
C GLN A 501 9.04 9.32 19.78
N LYS A 502 10.05 8.51 20.10
CA LYS A 502 11.46 8.91 20.04
C LYS A 502 11.88 9.22 18.60
N ALA A 503 11.57 8.33 17.66
CA ALA A 503 11.89 8.53 16.25
C ALA A 503 11.17 9.76 15.67
N ALA A 504 9.88 9.95 15.99
CA ALA A 504 9.11 11.12 15.57
C ALA A 504 9.68 12.42 16.14
N ALA A 505 10.06 12.44 17.42
CA ALA A 505 10.68 13.61 18.03
C ALA A 505 12.00 13.98 17.34
N VAL A 506 12.90 13.01 17.17
CA VAL A 506 14.20 13.22 16.52
C VAL A 506 14.03 13.68 15.07
N LEU A 507 13.12 13.06 14.31
CA LEU A 507 12.88 13.43 12.92
C LEU A 507 12.19 14.79 12.78
N CYS A 508 11.28 15.16 13.69
CA CYS A 508 10.69 16.49 13.71
C CYS A 508 11.75 17.56 14.04
N LEU A 509 12.68 17.27 14.94
CA LEU A 509 13.80 18.18 15.23
C LEU A 509 14.79 18.27 14.06
N ALA A 510 15.10 17.15 13.41
CA ALA A 510 15.91 17.16 12.19
C ALA A 510 15.23 17.95 11.06
N GLY A 511 13.92 17.76 10.87
CA GLY A 511 13.12 18.52 9.91
C GLY A 511 13.07 20.02 10.24
N CYS A 512 13.04 20.38 11.52
CA CYS A 512 13.19 21.77 11.98
C CYS A 512 14.53 22.36 11.58
N ILE A 513 15.61 21.65 11.91
CA ILE A 513 16.98 22.06 11.59
C ILE A 513 17.14 22.25 10.08
N ILE A 514 16.67 21.29 9.27
CA ILE A 514 16.73 21.39 7.80
C ILE A 514 15.86 22.54 7.29
N GLY A 515 14.62 22.66 7.78
CA GLY A 515 13.68 23.68 7.35
C GLY A 515 14.09 25.11 7.70
N ILE A 516 14.95 25.30 8.71
CA ILE A 516 15.48 26.61 9.12
C ILE A 516 16.87 26.85 8.51
N LEU A 517 17.79 25.87 8.59
CA LEU A 517 19.16 26.04 8.10
C LEU A 517 19.23 26.13 6.58
N PHE A 518 18.41 25.39 5.85
CA PHE A 518 18.50 25.40 4.39
C PHE A 518 18.16 26.80 3.81
N PRO A 519 17.03 27.45 4.17
CA PRO A 519 16.78 28.83 3.79
C PRO A 519 17.85 29.81 4.28
N MET A 520 18.34 29.66 5.52
CA MET A 520 19.41 30.53 6.05
C MET A 520 20.70 30.42 5.26
N VAL A 521 21.15 29.21 4.92
CA VAL A 521 22.36 28.99 4.13
C VAL A 521 22.20 29.57 2.73
N THR A 522 21.01 29.43 2.11
CA THR A 522 20.77 30.05 0.80
C THR A 522 20.78 31.59 0.87
N MET A 523 20.23 32.18 1.92
CA MET A 523 20.29 33.63 2.14
C MET A 523 21.71 34.14 2.41
N LEU A 524 22.49 33.39 3.21
CA LEU A 524 23.89 33.71 3.50
C LEU A 524 24.77 33.65 2.24
N ASN A 525 24.39 32.85 1.26
CA ASN A 525 25.03 32.79 -0.05
C ASN A 525 24.52 33.85 -1.04
N GLY A 526 23.76 34.85 -0.57
CA GLY A 526 23.32 35.99 -1.38
C GLY A 526 22.02 35.79 -2.16
N ALA A 527 21.27 34.69 -1.93
CA ALA A 527 19.98 34.51 -2.57
C ALA A 527 18.91 35.45 -1.96
N GLU A 528 18.10 36.08 -2.80
CA GLU A 528 16.99 36.92 -2.36
C GLU A 528 15.96 36.10 -1.56
N PHE A 529 15.41 36.70 -0.51
CA PHE A 529 14.40 36.07 0.33
C PHE A 529 13.06 36.02 -0.40
N VAL A 530 12.69 34.86 -0.92
CA VAL A 530 11.43 34.64 -1.62
C VAL A 530 10.39 34.06 -0.68
N GLY A 531 9.09 34.36 -0.88
CA GLY A 531 8.00 33.85 -0.03
C GLY A 531 7.98 32.33 0.17
N GLY A 532 8.53 31.54 -0.75
CA GLY A 532 8.73 30.10 -0.57
C GLY A 532 9.69 29.73 0.58
N MET A 533 10.71 30.54 0.83
CA MET A 533 11.64 30.37 1.96
C MET A 533 10.95 30.62 3.31
N ALA A 534 10.08 31.63 3.39
CA ALA A 534 9.28 31.91 4.59
C ALA A 534 8.35 30.73 4.94
N ILE A 535 7.72 30.13 3.92
CA ILE A 535 6.89 28.93 4.09
C ILE A 535 7.74 27.75 4.62
N TYR A 536 8.94 27.56 4.07
CA TYR A 536 9.86 26.49 4.51
C TYR A 536 10.32 26.68 5.96
N MET A 537 10.66 27.91 6.35
CA MET A 537 11.02 28.25 7.73
C MET A 537 9.84 28.04 8.68
N ALA A 538 8.62 28.44 8.29
CA ALA A 538 7.41 28.22 9.08
C ALA A 538 7.11 26.73 9.28
N ILE A 539 7.29 25.92 8.24
CA ILE A 539 7.19 24.45 8.32
C ILE A 539 8.27 23.91 9.28
N GLY A 540 9.53 24.34 9.13
CA GLY A 540 10.64 23.97 10.01
C GLY A 540 10.33 24.28 11.49
N ILE A 541 9.91 25.50 11.80
CA ILE A 541 9.52 25.92 13.15
C ILE A 541 8.37 25.05 13.68
N THR A 542 7.37 24.77 12.86
CA THR A 542 6.23 23.90 13.25
C THR A 542 6.70 22.50 13.62
N PHE A 543 7.61 21.92 12.83
CA PHE A 543 8.25 20.65 13.14
C PHE A 543 9.10 20.74 14.42
N GLY A 544 9.78 21.86 14.67
CA GLY A 544 10.55 22.11 15.88
C GLY A 544 9.68 22.13 17.14
N VAL A 545 8.59 22.88 17.10
CA VAL A 545 7.60 22.93 18.19
C VAL A 545 7.00 21.55 18.42
N LEU A 546 6.62 20.84 17.37
CA LEU A 546 6.09 19.49 17.48
C LEU A 546 7.12 18.53 18.09
N GLY A 547 8.37 18.56 17.64
CA GLY A 547 9.48 17.77 18.18
C GLY A 547 9.78 18.07 19.66
N GLY A 548 9.78 19.35 20.04
CA GLY A 548 9.94 19.81 21.42
C GLY A 548 8.80 19.34 22.33
N VAL A 549 7.55 19.48 21.88
CA VAL A 549 6.37 18.97 22.60
C VAL A 549 6.44 17.45 22.77
N LEU A 550 6.93 16.73 21.76
CA LEU A 550 7.13 15.28 21.83
C LEU A 550 8.18 14.88 22.88
N LEU A 551 9.31 15.60 22.95
CA LEU A 551 10.38 15.36 23.93
C LEU A 551 9.97 15.74 25.36
N LEU A 552 9.39 16.93 25.55
CA LEU A 552 8.91 17.40 26.85
C LEU A 552 7.84 16.44 27.41
N ARG A 553 6.99 15.90 26.54
CA ARG A 553 5.96 14.96 26.92
C ARG A 553 6.46 13.56 27.24
N GLN A 554 7.66 13.19 26.79
CA GLN A 554 8.33 11.97 27.25
C GLN A 554 8.51 11.95 28.78
N ARG A 555 8.46 13.13 29.44
CA ARG A 555 8.54 13.28 30.89
C ARG A 555 7.19 13.32 31.63
N SER A 556 6.04 13.45 30.95
CA SER A 556 4.74 13.71 31.61
C SER A 556 3.73 12.57 31.42
N THR A 557 3.39 11.85 32.49
CA THR A 557 2.30 10.85 32.56
C THR A 557 0.93 11.52 32.76
N GLN A 558 -0.05 11.34 31.85
CA GLN A 558 -1.48 11.03 32.19
C GLN A 558 -2.53 11.18 31.05
N LYS A 559 -3.71 10.61 31.35
CA LYS A 559 -4.91 10.21 30.58
C LYS A 559 -5.72 11.30 29.83
N ALA A 560 -5.43 12.59 29.99
CA ALA A 560 -6.20 13.68 29.35
C ALA A 560 -6.04 13.77 27.80
N TYR A 561 -5.12 12.98 27.23
CA TYR A 561 -4.62 13.15 25.86
C TYR A 561 -5.57 12.70 24.73
N GLY A 562 -6.48 11.75 25.00
CA GLY A 562 -7.36 11.20 23.96
C GLY A 562 -8.35 12.20 23.38
N LYS A 563 -8.83 13.14 24.22
CA LYS A 563 -9.74 14.22 23.79
C LYS A 563 -8.95 15.38 23.16
N GLY A 564 -7.88 15.85 23.81
CA GLY A 564 -7.07 16.97 23.31
C GLY A 564 -6.46 16.73 21.92
N MET A 565 -5.99 15.52 21.63
CA MET A 565 -5.45 15.20 20.29
C MET A 565 -6.51 15.11 19.20
N ARG A 566 -7.75 14.75 19.54
CA ARG A 566 -8.87 14.81 18.57
C ARG A 566 -9.19 16.27 18.27
N VAL A 567 -9.22 17.12 19.29
CA VAL A 567 -9.46 18.56 19.12
C VAL A 567 -8.33 19.20 18.30
N LEU A 568 -7.07 18.91 18.60
CA LEU A 568 -5.93 19.43 17.83
C LEU A 568 -5.93 18.92 16.38
N GLY A 569 -6.26 17.63 16.17
CA GLY A 569 -6.41 17.07 14.82
C GLY A 569 -7.57 17.69 14.04
N CYS A 570 -8.71 17.92 14.69
CA CYS A 570 -9.86 18.61 14.11
C CYS A 570 -9.54 20.09 13.81
N PHE A 571 -8.81 20.76 14.69
CA PHE A 571 -8.37 22.15 14.50
C PHE A 571 -7.39 22.26 13.33
N ALA A 572 -6.38 21.39 13.28
CA ALA A 572 -5.45 21.33 12.17
C ALA A 572 -6.12 20.99 10.83
N PHE A 573 -7.10 20.07 10.84
CA PHE A 573 -7.89 19.75 9.65
C PHE A 573 -8.76 20.95 9.24
N GLY A 574 -9.41 21.62 10.18
CA GLY A 574 -10.18 22.84 9.94
C GLY A 574 -9.32 23.96 9.38
N PHE A 575 -8.15 24.22 9.96
CA PHE A 575 -7.19 25.20 9.48
C PHE A 575 -6.70 24.86 8.06
N SER A 576 -6.39 23.60 7.79
CA SER A 576 -6.01 23.13 6.45
C SER A 576 -7.16 23.27 5.44
N ALA A 577 -8.40 22.99 5.86
CA ALA A 577 -9.60 23.13 5.02
C ALA A 577 -9.92 24.60 4.72
N VAL A 578 -9.70 25.52 5.67
CA VAL A 578 -9.82 26.97 5.44
C VAL A 578 -8.74 27.46 4.48
N PHE A 579 -7.49 27.05 4.67
CA PHE A 579 -6.41 27.38 3.75
C PHE A 579 -6.67 26.84 2.33
N LEU A 580 -7.25 25.64 2.25
CA LEU A 580 -7.72 25.03 1.01
C LEU A 580 -8.83 25.86 0.35
N LEU A 581 -9.85 26.26 1.11
CA LEU A 581 -10.95 27.08 0.64
C LEU A 581 -10.43 28.42 0.10
N LEU A 582 -9.54 29.09 0.84
CA LEU A 582 -8.91 30.34 0.43
C LEU A 582 -8.08 30.17 -0.85
N SER A 583 -7.35 29.06 -0.99
CA SER A 583 -6.58 28.76 -2.20
C SER A 583 -7.50 28.49 -3.41
N ILE A 584 -8.61 27.75 -3.22
CA ILE A 584 -9.60 27.50 -4.26
C ILE A 584 -10.28 28.80 -4.66
N VAL A 585 -10.70 29.64 -3.70
CA VAL A 585 -11.29 30.95 -3.97
C VAL A 585 -10.30 31.83 -4.72
N GLY A 586 -9.03 31.89 -4.30
CA GLY A 586 -7.99 32.65 -4.99
C GLY A 586 -7.76 32.18 -6.44
N ILE A 587 -7.77 30.87 -6.68
CA ILE A 587 -7.66 30.30 -8.03
C ILE A 587 -8.90 30.64 -8.86
N VAL A 588 -10.10 30.45 -8.32
CA VAL A 588 -11.37 30.73 -9.02
C VAL A 588 -11.48 32.21 -9.36
N VAL A 589 -11.19 33.11 -8.41
CA VAL A 589 -11.20 34.56 -8.61
C VAL A 589 -10.17 34.97 -9.67
N ASN A 590 -8.94 34.47 -9.62
CA ASN A 590 -7.91 34.76 -10.63
C ASN A 590 -8.25 34.17 -12.01
N THR A 591 -9.03 33.08 -12.07
CA THR A 591 -9.48 32.47 -13.33
C THR A 591 -10.70 33.20 -13.91
N LEU A 592 -11.55 33.81 -13.09
CA LEU A 592 -12.71 34.60 -13.53
C LEU A 592 -12.35 36.04 -13.91
N LEU A 593 -11.26 36.57 -13.37
CA LEU A 593 -10.76 37.92 -13.67
C LEU A 593 -9.81 37.99 -14.89
N ARG A 594 -9.48 36.84 -15.48
CA ARG A 594 -8.73 36.71 -16.74
C ARG A 594 -9.64 36.17 -17.81
#